data_AF-A0A6V8NUX1-F1
#
_entry.id   AF-A0A6V8NUX1-F1
#
_cell.length_a   1.000
_cell.length_b   1.000
_cell.length_c   1.000
_cell.angle_alpha   90.00
_cell.angle_beta   90.00
_cell.angle_gamma   90.00
#
_symmetry.space_group_name_H-M   'P 1'
#
loop_
_entity.id
_entity.type
_entity.pdbx_description
1 polymer ?
#
loop_
_entity_poly.entity_id
_entity_poly.type
_entity_poly.pdbx_seq_one_letter_code
_entity_poly.pdbx_strand_id
1 'polypeptide(L)' 'ESKMPTVDEFITMVKEMGVKLVACTTTIGVMGLSKDAFIPEVDSFAGASAYLGEAKEGGGVNLFI' A
#
# COMPACT_ATOMS: atom_id res chain seq x y z
N GLU A 1 -13.72 19.80 -18.72
CA GLU A 1 -13.19 19.48 -17.37
C GLU A 1 -12.96 17.98 -17.28
N SER A 2 -11.82 17.55 -16.75
CA SER A 2 -11.53 16.13 -16.53
C SER A 2 -12.21 15.70 -15.24
N LYS A 3 -13.18 14.77 -15.31
CA LYS A 3 -13.89 14.22 -14.13
C LYS A 3 -13.06 13.12 -13.46
N MET A 4 -11.78 13.38 -13.24
CA MET A 4 -10.87 12.39 -12.66
C MET A 4 -10.96 12.46 -11.13
N PRO A 5 -11.10 11.32 -10.43
CA PRO A 5 -11.03 11.29 -8.98
C PRO A 5 -9.69 11.81 -8.45
N THR A 6 -9.73 12.35 -7.25
CA THR A 6 -8.56 12.71 -6.45
C THR A 6 -7.86 11.46 -5.89
N VAL A 7 -6.65 11.63 -5.36
CA VAL A 7 -5.90 10.54 -4.73
C VAL A 7 -6.66 9.95 -3.53
N ASP A 8 -7.26 10.79 -2.69
CA ASP A 8 -8.01 10.35 -1.50
C ASP A 8 -9.27 9.56 -1.90
N GLU A 9 -9.96 9.98 -2.96
CA GLU A 9 -11.08 9.23 -3.53
C GLU A 9 -10.62 7.88 -4.08
N PHE A 10 -9.48 7.82 -4.78
CA PHE A 10 -8.92 6.55 -5.24
C PHE A 10 -8.54 5.62 -4.10
N ILE A 11 -7.93 6.14 -3.02
CA ILE A 11 -7.60 5.35 -1.82
C ILE A 11 -8.86 4.72 -1.24
N THR A 12 -9.95 5.47 -1.13
CA THR A 12 -11.23 4.95 -0.66
C THR A 12 -11.76 3.85 -1.58
N MET A 13 -11.77 4.09 -2.90
CA MET A 13 -12.23 3.13 -3.89
C MET A 13 -11.45 1.80 -3.85
N VAL A 14 -10.11 1.84 -3.74
CA VAL A 14 -9.31 0.60 -3.72
C VAL A 14 -9.55 -0.21 -2.44
N LYS A 15 -9.85 0.46 -1.32
CA LYS A 15 -10.22 -0.24 -0.08
C LYS A 15 -11.57 -0.94 -0.20
N GLU A 16 -12.57 -0.29 -0.80
CA GLU A 16 -13.87 -0.89 -1.09
C GLU A 16 -13.76 -2.09 -2.04
N MET A 17 -12.78 -2.07 -2.95
CA MET A 17 -12.47 -3.19 -3.85
C MET A 17 -11.66 -4.32 -3.19
N GLY A 18 -11.30 -4.19 -1.90
CA GLY A 18 -10.55 -5.21 -1.16
C GLY A 18 -9.05 -5.23 -1.46
N VAL A 19 -8.49 -4.16 -2.02
CA VAL A 19 -7.04 -4.02 -2.19
C VAL A 19 -6.37 -3.86 -0.82
N LYS A 20 -5.32 -4.64 -0.57
CA LYS A 20 -4.52 -4.54 0.65
C LYS A 20 -3.43 -3.46 0.49
N LEU A 21 -3.47 -2.44 1.34
CA LEU A 21 -2.43 -1.42 1.41
C LEU A 21 -1.39 -1.80 2.47
N VAL A 22 -0.12 -1.88 2.06
CA VAL A 22 0.97 -2.35 2.91
C VAL A 22 2.08 -1.30 2.99
N ALA A 23 2.44 -0.90 4.20
CA ALA A 23 3.54 0.05 4.43
C ALA A 23 4.86 -0.69 4.67
N CYS A 24 5.92 -0.27 3.98
CA CYS A 24 7.25 -0.88 4.09
C CYS A 24 7.92 -0.54 5.43
N THR A 25 8.21 -1.56 6.24
CA THR A 25 8.85 -1.39 7.56
C THR A 25 10.26 -0.81 7.49
N THR A 26 11.03 -1.15 6.46
CA THR A 26 12.36 -0.57 6.23
C THR A 26 12.26 0.93 6.02
N THR A 27 11.33 1.37 5.16
CA THR A 27 11.13 2.80 4.87
C THR A 27 10.65 3.55 6.11
N ILE A 28 9.74 2.96 6.91
CA ILE A 28 9.31 3.53 8.19
C ILE A 28 10.51 3.79 9.12
N GLY A 29 11.39 2.80 9.27
CA GLY A 29 12.58 2.91 10.10
C GLY A 29 13.56 3.98 9.58
N VAL A 30 13.79 4.01 8.27
CA VAL A 30 14.67 5.01 7.62
C VAL A 30 14.13 6.43 7.78
N MET A 31 12.81 6.61 7.67
CA MET A 31 12.16 7.91 7.77
C MET A 31 11.84 8.33 9.21
N GLY A 32 12.05 7.45 10.20
CA GLY A 32 11.76 7.74 11.61
C GLY A 32 10.28 7.94 11.92
N LEU A 33 9.39 7.31 11.14
CA LEU A 33 7.94 7.46 11.29
C LEU A 33 7.38 6.51 12.35
N SER A 34 6.35 6.95 13.06
CA SER A 34 5.54 6.11 13.94
C SER A 34 4.36 5.51 13.18
N LYS A 35 3.81 4.39 13.66
CA LYS A 35 2.71 3.68 12.98
C LYS A 35 1.39 4.47 12.94
N ASP A 36 1.19 5.36 13.90
CA ASP A 36 0.05 6.28 14.00
C ASP A 36 0.12 7.47 13.02
N ALA A 37 1.26 7.67 12.35
CA ALA A 37 1.39 8.68 11.29
C ALA A 37 0.76 8.25 9.95
N PHE A 38 0.26 7.02 9.85
CA PHE A 38 -0.31 6.46 8.62
C PHE A 38 -1.83 6.64 8.58
N ILE A 39 -2.35 6.73 7.36
CA ILE A 39 -3.79 6.76 7.11
C ILE A 39 -4.46 5.45 7.60
N PRO A 40 -5.71 5.49 8.08
CA PRO A 40 -6.39 4.31 8.61
C PRO A 40 -6.59 3.19 7.58
N GLU A 41 -6.46 3.51 6.29
CA GLU A 41 -6.55 2.57 5.18
C GLU A 41 -5.31 1.67 5.04
N VAL A 42 -4.22 1.89 5.78
CA VAL A 42 -3.08 0.95 5.78
C VAL A 42 -3.46 -0.32 6.55
N ASP A 43 -3.44 -1.47 5.88
CA ASP A 43 -3.83 -2.77 6.48
C ASP A 43 -2.70 -3.39 7.31
N SER A 44 -1.46 -3.25 6.85
CA SER A 44 -0.34 -3.94 7.48
C SER A 44 0.99 -3.26 7.22
N PHE A 45 1.98 -3.67 8.02
CA PHE A 45 3.35 -3.21 7.95
C PHE A 45 4.23 -4.43 7.64
N ALA A 46 4.89 -4.43 6.48
CA ALA A 46 5.66 -5.58 6.04
C ALA A 46 7.02 -5.18 5.45
N GLY A 47 7.96 -6.11 5.45
CA GLY A 47 9.26 -5.95 4.80
C GLY A 47 9.28 -6.50 3.37
N ALA A 48 10.40 -6.31 2.68
CA ALA A 48 10.58 -6.74 1.29
C ALA A 48 10.38 -8.26 1.10
N SER A 49 10.78 -9.10 2.06
CA SER A 49 10.62 -10.55 1.99
C SER A 49 9.14 -10.97 1.96
N ALA A 50 8.31 -10.35 2.80
CA ALA A 50 6.88 -10.60 2.83
C ALA A 50 6.20 -10.15 1.51
N TYR A 51 6.56 -8.97 1.01
CA TYR A 51 6.10 -8.49 -0.30
C TYR A 51 6.44 -9.47 -1.43
N LEU A 52 7.68 -9.97 -1.49
CA LEU A 52 8.09 -10.93 -2.53
C LEU A 52 7.35 -12.27 -2.43
N GLY A 53 7.01 -12.71 -1.21
CA GLY A 53 6.16 -13.89 -1.01
C GLY A 53 4.79 -13.70 -1.63
N GLU A 54 4.10 -12.62 -1.27
CA GLU A 54 2.76 -12.27 -1.80
C GLU A 54 2.79 -12.04 -3.33
N ALA A 55 3.79 -11.30 -3.83
CA ALA A 55 3.92 -11.01 -5.26
C ALA A 55 4.16 -12.28 -6.09
N LYS A 56 4.82 -13.29 -5.54
CA LYS A 56 5.03 -14.58 -6.20
C LYS A 56 3.74 -15.39 -6.29
N GLU A 57 2.86 -15.30 -5.29
CA GLU A 57 1.59 -16.03 -5.25
C GLU A 57 0.48 -15.34 -6.07
N GLY A 58 0.52 -14.00 -6.18
CA GLY A 58 -0.53 -13.13 -6.74
C GLY A 58 -0.77 -13.15 -8.26
N GLY A 59 -0.28 -14.14 -9.02
CA GLY A 59 -0.69 -14.31 -10.43
C GLY A 59 0.19 -13.65 -11.50
N GLY A 60 1.42 -13.25 -11.17
CA GLY A 60 2.51 -13.07 -12.14
C GLY A 60 2.69 -11.68 -12.75
N VAL A 61 1.86 -10.69 -12.41
CA VAL A 61 2.10 -9.28 -12.78
C VAL A 61 2.58 -8.53 -11.54
N ASN A 62 3.82 -8.04 -11.59
CA ASN A 62 4.42 -7.24 -10.53
C ASN A 62 5.07 -5.99 -11.13
N LEU A 63 4.73 -4.82 -10.60
CA LEU A 63 5.17 -3.53 -11.11
C LEU A 63 5.90 -2.74 -10.01
N PHE A 64 6.88 -1.93 -10.43
CA PHE A 64 7.54 -0.93 -9.59
C PHE A 64 7.24 0.44 -10.20
N ILE A 65 6.55 1.30 -9.45
CA ILE A 65 6.04 2.62 -9.88
C ILE A 65 6.78 3.70 -9.12
#